data_AF-S2Z2L7-F1
#
_entry.id   AF-S2Z2L7-F1
#
_cell.length_a   1.000
_cell.length_b   1.000
_cell.length_c   1.000
_cell.angle_alpha   90.00
_cell.angle_beta   90.00
_cell.angle_gamma   90.00
#
_symmetry.space_group_name_H-M   'P 1'
#
loop_
_entity.id
_entity.type
_entity.pdbx_description
1 polymer ?
#
loop_
_entity_poly.entity_id
_entity_poly.type
_entity_poly.pdbx_seq_one_letter_code
_entity_poly.pdbx_strand_id
1 'polypeptide(L)'
;MLTRDSLLTEEQKARLDYLWAFDEDYQPLHQAYLVYQRIIDAYEMKNRCQAKKAMSHLIDQLRVMKGKAHKEIAQLGRSLHKRRRDILAFFDRGVSNGPVEAINGRLEHLRGIALGF
;
A
#
# COMPACT_ATOMS: atom_id res chain seq x y z
N MET A 1 -1.69 -5.36 12.41
CA MET A 1 -0.31 -4.96 12.07
C MET A 1 -0.33 -3.53 11.54
N LEU A 2 0.22 -2.56 12.28
CA LEU A 2 0.21 -1.13 11.92
C LEU A 2 1.31 -0.85 10.89
N THR A 3 1.04 -1.13 9.62
CA THR A 3 2.00 -0.88 8.53
C THR A 3 1.83 0.51 7.90
N ARG A 4 0.86 1.31 8.35
CA ARG A 4 0.60 2.67 7.87
C ARG A 4 1.53 3.66 8.55
N ASP A 5 2.18 4.51 7.78
CA ASP A 5 3.09 5.53 8.30
C ASP A 5 2.41 6.46 9.33
N SER A 6 1.16 6.84 9.05
CA SER A 6 0.34 7.67 9.94
C SER A 6 0.00 7.04 11.29
N LEU A 7 0.17 5.73 11.44
CA LEU A 7 -0.11 4.99 12.67
C LEU A 7 1.15 4.54 13.41
N LEU A 8 2.34 4.88 12.88
CA LEU A 8 3.60 4.57 13.52
C LEU A 8 3.89 5.55 14.66
N THR A 9 4.36 5.03 15.79
CA THR A 9 4.94 5.87 16.84
C THR A 9 6.28 6.45 16.37
N GLU A 10 6.72 7.54 16.98
CA GLU A 10 8.02 8.15 16.66
C GLU A 10 9.18 7.16 16.85
N GLU A 11 9.09 6.27 17.85
CA GLU A 11 10.08 5.20 18.04
C GLU A 11 10.07 4.18 16.88
N GLN A 12 8.89 3.83 16.36
CA GLN A 12 8.77 2.92 15.22
C GLN A 12 9.29 3.56 13.93
N LYS A 13 9.06 4.85 13.71
CA LYS A 13 9.63 5.61 12.60
C LYS A 13 11.15 5.64 12.67
N ALA A 14 11.72 5.97 13.83
CA ALA A 14 13.16 5.97 14.03
C ALA A 14 13.80 4.59 13.77
N ARG A 15 13.12 3.50 14.14
CA ARG A 15 13.59 2.14 13.81
C ARG A 15 13.54 1.84 12.31
N LEU A 16 12.52 2.31 11.60
CA LEU A 16 12.46 2.18 10.14
C LEU A 16 13.56 3.00 9.46
N ASP A 17 13.80 4.24 9.90
CA ASP A 17 14.87 5.08 9.36
C ASP A 17 16.24 4.42 9.54
N TYR A 18 16.48 3.82 10.70
CA TYR A 18 17.68 3.01 10.93
C TYR A 18 17.75 1.81 9.99
N LEU A 19 16.66 1.06 9.84
CA LEU A 19 16.59 -0.09 8.93
C LEU A 19 16.92 0.30 7.48
N TRP A 20 16.39 1.43 7.02
CA TRP A 20 16.63 1.93 5.66
C TRP A 20 18.07 2.40 5.44
N ALA A 21 18.73 2.87 6.49
CA ALA A 21 20.13 3.30 6.45
C ALA A 21 21.14 2.16 6.69
N PHE A 22 20.68 0.99 7.12
CA PHE A 22 21.56 -0.11 7.54
C PHE A 22 22.28 -0.78 6.36
N ASP A 23 21.57 -1.07 5.27
CA ASP A 23 22.11 -1.79 4.11
C ASP A 23 21.43 -1.33 2.81
N GLU A 24 22.24 -1.16 1.75
CA GLU A 24 21.75 -0.83 0.41
C GLU A 24 20.87 -1.94 -0.17
N ASP A 25 21.04 -3.19 0.26
CA ASP A 25 20.21 -4.33 -0.14
C ASP A 25 18.74 -4.19 0.31
N TYR A 26 18.44 -3.29 1.27
CA TYR A 26 17.06 -2.97 1.65
C TYR A 26 16.37 -1.96 0.74
N GLN A 27 17.07 -1.37 -0.22
CA GLN A 27 16.49 -0.35 -1.11
C GLN A 27 15.26 -0.86 -1.89
N PRO A 28 15.21 -2.11 -2.41
CA PRO A 28 13.98 -2.67 -3.00
C PRO A 28 12.82 -2.82 -2.01
N LEU A 29 13.12 -3.21 -0.76
CA LEU A 29 12.12 -3.35 0.29
C LEU A 29 11.54 -1.98 0.69
N HIS A 30 12.41 -0.99 0.89
CA HIS A 30 11.99 0.38 1.19
C HIS A 30 11.12 0.94 0.05
N GLN A 31 11.52 0.72 -1.20
CA GLN A 31 10.72 1.15 -2.35
C GLN A 31 9.35 0.47 -2.39
N ALA A 32 9.26 -0.83 -2.06
CA ALA A 32 7.98 -1.53 -1.95
C ALA A 32 7.11 -0.98 -0.80
N TYR A 33 7.72 -0.65 0.34
CA TYR A 33 7.03 0.01 1.46
C TYR A 33 6.43 1.36 1.05
N LEU A 34 7.18 2.21 0.35
CA LEU A 34 6.68 3.51 -0.15
C LEU A 34 5.53 3.35 -1.15
N VAL A 35 5.60 2.35 -2.03
CA VAL A 35 4.50 2.03 -2.95
C VAL A 35 3.25 1.61 -2.18
N TYR A 36 3.42 0.80 -1.14
CA TYR A 36 2.33 0.38 -0.29
C TYR A 36 1.67 1.57 0.44
N GLN A 37 2.46 2.49 1.03
CA GLN A 37 1.90 3.72 1.64
C GLN A 37 1.07 4.53 0.63
N ARG A 38 1.61 4.77 -0.56
CA ARG A 38 0.92 5.56 -1.59
C ARG A 38 -0.38 4.92 -2.09
N ILE A 39 -0.48 3.59 -2.07
CA ILE A 39 -1.73 2.88 -2.36
C ILE A 39 -2.75 3.15 -1.26
N ILE A 40 -2.34 3.06 0.01
CA ILE A 40 -3.22 3.34 1.15
C ILE A 40 -3.71 4.79 1.09
N ASP A 41 -2.80 5.74 0.92
CA ASP A 41 -3.15 7.16 0.85
C ASP A 41 -4.20 7.43 -0.23
N ALA A 42 -4.03 6.85 -1.42
CA ALA A 42 -4.99 7.00 -2.50
C ALA A 42 -6.37 6.43 -2.12
N TYR A 43 -6.45 5.31 -1.41
CA TYR A 43 -7.73 4.74 -0.96
C TYR A 43 -8.39 5.53 0.18
N GLU A 44 -7.63 6.21 1.02
CA GLU A 44 -8.14 7.01 2.15
C GLU A 44 -8.50 8.46 1.77
N MET A 45 -8.04 8.95 0.62
CA MET A 45 -8.36 10.28 0.12
C MET A 45 -9.88 10.51 -0.01
N LYS A 46 -10.40 11.50 0.75
CA LYS A 46 -11.82 11.90 0.69
C LYS A 46 -12.24 12.39 -0.71
N ASN A 47 -11.35 13.09 -1.41
CA ASN A 47 -11.61 13.55 -2.76
C ASN A 47 -11.31 12.44 -3.77
N ARG A 48 -12.37 11.80 -4.28
CA ARG A 48 -12.28 10.67 -5.20
C ARG A 48 -11.61 10.98 -6.54
N CYS A 49 -11.76 12.21 -7.05
CA CYS A 49 -11.10 12.62 -8.28
C CYS A 49 -9.58 12.71 -8.08
N GLN A 50 -9.15 13.30 -6.95
CA GLN A 50 -7.73 13.36 -6.58
C GLN A 50 -7.18 11.96 -6.29
N ALA A 51 -7.93 11.12 -5.58
CA ALA A 51 -7.60 9.73 -5.32
C ALA A 51 -7.36 8.91 -6.60
N LYS A 52 -8.29 9.02 -7.56
CA LYS A 52 -8.18 8.37 -8.88
C LYS A 52 -6.94 8.84 -9.63
N LYS A 53 -6.66 10.15 -9.60
CA LYS A 53 -5.47 10.74 -10.23
C LYS A 53 -4.18 10.25 -9.57
N ALA A 54 -4.14 10.19 -8.24
CA ALA A 54 -3.00 9.69 -7.47
C ALA A 54 -2.72 8.21 -7.77
N MET A 55 -3.74 7.34 -7.73
CA MET A 55 -3.61 5.93 -8.08
C MET A 55 -3.18 5.74 -9.53
N SER A 56 -3.80 6.49 -10.45
CA SER A 56 -3.45 6.48 -11.88
C SER A 56 -1.97 6.83 -12.10
N HIS A 57 -1.49 7.88 -11.46
CA HIS A 57 -0.10 8.32 -11.57
C HIS A 57 0.87 7.30 -10.98
N LEU A 58 0.53 6.70 -9.83
CA LEU A 58 1.32 5.62 -9.23
C LEU A 58 1.44 4.43 -10.19
N ILE A 59 0.33 3.97 -10.79
CA ILE A 59 0.35 2.87 -11.77
C ILE A 59 1.27 3.19 -12.95
N ASP A 60 1.23 4.43 -13.46
CA ASP A 60 2.09 4.85 -14.57
C ASP A 60 3.57 4.86 -14.19
N GLN A 61 3.92 5.34 -12.99
CA GLN A 61 5.29 5.30 -12.47
C GLN A 61 5.79 3.85 -12.32
N LEU A 62 4.98 2.97 -11.74
CA LEU A 62 5.37 1.57 -11.54
C LEU A 62 5.52 0.80 -12.86
N ARG A 63 4.72 1.13 -13.87
CA ARG A 63 4.80 0.50 -15.19
C ARG A 63 6.17 0.70 -15.85
N VAL A 64 6.76 1.88 -15.70
CA VAL A 64 8.03 2.22 -16.35
C VAL A 64 9.26 1.78 -15.56
N MET A 65 9.09 1.30 -14.32
CA MET A 65 10.22 0.79 -13.54
C MET A 65 10.81 -0.47 -14.17
N LYS A 66 12.14 -0.48 -14.27
CA LYS A 66 12.95 -1.56 -14.85
C LYS A 66 14.22 -1.74 -14.02
N GLY A 67 14.77 -2.96 -14.02
CA GLY A 67 16.03 -3.27 -13.34
C GLY A 67 15.99 -4.59 -12.57
N LYS A 68 17.13 -5.28 -12.46
CA LYS A 68 17.23 -6.55 -11.71
C LYS A 68 16.97 -6.38 -10.21
N ALA A 69 17.27 -5.22 -9.64
CA ALA A 69 17.05 -4.89 -8.23
C ALA A 69 15.56 -4.67 -7.88
N HIS A 70 14.68 -4.49 -8.89
CA HIS A 70 13.27 -4.13 -8.68
C HIS A 70 12.32 -5.05 -9.42
N LYS A 71 12.67 -6.33 -9.60
CA LYS A 71 11.88 -7.26 -10.43
C LYS A 71 10.44 -7.40 -9.93
N GLU A 72 10.27 -7.49 -8.63
CA GLU A 72 9.00 -7.67 -7.92
C GLU A 72 8.12 -6.43 -8.09
N ILE A 73 8.68 -5.24 -7.91
CA ILE A 73 7.92 -4.00 -8.07
C ILE A 73 7.61 -3.73 -9.55
N ALA A 74 8.51 -4.07 -10.47
CA ALA A 74 8.23 -4.03 -11.89
C ALA A 74 7.12 -5.02 -12.29
N GLN A 75 7.08 -6.20 -11.68
CA GLN A 75 5.99 -7.16 -11.85
C GLN A 75 4.67 -6.62 -11.30
N LEU A 76 4.68 -6.00 -10.12
CA LEU A 76 3.52 -5.31 -9.56
C LEU A 76 3.01 -4.22 -10.51
N GLY A 77 3.90 -3.38 -11.04
CA GLY A 77 3.56 -2.33 -12.00
C GLY A 77 2.87 -2.88 -13.25
N ARG A 78 3.37 -3.98 -13.82
CA ARG A 78 2.72 -4.67 -14.95
C ARG A 78 1.33 -5.19 -14.58
N SER A 79 1.18 -5.82 -13.42
CA SER A 79 -0.10 -6.36 -12.94
C SER A 79 -1.13 -5.26 -12.69
N LEU A 80 -0.74 -4.17 -12.01
CA LEU A 80 -1.60 -3.02 -11.76
C LEU A 80 -2.01 -2.33 -13.06
N HIS A 81 -1.08 -2.18 -14.01
CA HIS A 81 -1.40 -1.59 -15.31
C HIS A 81 -2.40 -2.45 -16.10
N LYS A 82 -2.23 -3.78 -16.12
CA LYS A 82 -3.17 -4.71 -16.76
C LYS A 82 -4.58 -4.60 -16.18
N ARG A 83 -4.70 -4.34 -14.87
CA ARG A 83 -5.98 -4.16 -14.15
C ARG A 83 -6.39 -2.72 -13.93
N ARG A 84 -5.74 -1.74 -14.60
CA ARG A 84 -5.93 -0.31 -14.35
C ARG A 84 -7.40 0.10 -14.41
N ARG A 85 -8.15 -0.39 -15.41
CA ARG A 85 -9.56 -0.06 -15.56
C ARG A 85 -10.38 -0.49 -14.34
N ASP A 86 -10.16 -1.70 -13.85
CA ASP A 86 -10.86 -2.24 -12.68
C ASP A 86 -10.49 -1.48 -11.41
N ILE A 87 -9.20 -1.21 -11.22
CA ILE A 87 -8.68 -0.49 -10.06
C ILE A 87 -9.24 0.94 -10.02
N LEU A 88 -9.19 1.66 -11.14
CA LEU A 88 -9.65 3.05 -11.18
C LEU A 88 -11.18 3.19 -11.06
N ALA A 89 -11.94 2.14 -11.42
CA ALA A 89 -13.39 2.12 -11.26
C ALA A 89 -13.83 2.15 -9.79
N PHE A 90 -12.98 1.75 -8.84
CA PHE A 90 -13.22 1.90 -7.41
C PHE A 90 -13.55 3.35 -7.03
N PHE A 91 -12.76 4.29 -7.56
CA PHE A 91 -12.89 5.72 -7.26
C PHE A 91 -14.11 6.35 -7.96
N ASP A 92 -14.64 5.73 -9.00
CA ASP A 92 -15.81 6.23 -9.74
C ASP A 92 -17.13 5.89 -9.05
N ARG A 93 -17.22 4.70 -8.42
CA ARG A 93 -18.49 4.17 -7.92
C ARG A 93 -18.81 4.53 -6.47
N GLY A 94 -17.87 5.14 -5.74
CA GLY A 94 -18.07 5.48 -4.33
C GLY A 94 -18.39 4.26 -3.44
N VAL A 95 -17.88 3.09 -3.81
CA VAL A 95 -18.04 1.87 -3.01
C VAL A 95 -17.26 2.07 -1.71
N SER A 96 -17.92 1.90 -0.56
CA SER A 96 -17.20 1.93 0.71
C SER A 96 -16.46 0.61 0.90
N ASN A 97 -15.24 0.67 1.43
CA ASN A 97 -14.57 -0.52 1.96
C ASN A 97 -15.26 -1.04 3.24
N GLY A 98 -16.25 -0.31 3.77
CA GLY A 98 -16.92 -0.59 5.04
C GLY A 98 -17.37 -2.03 5.24
N PRO A 99 -18.00 -2.72 4.26
CA PRO A 99 -18.34 -4.13 4.41
C PRO A 99 -17.13 -5.06 4.51
N VAL A 100 -16.06 -4.78 3.74
CA VAL A 100 -14.83 -5.57 3.74
C VAL A 100 -14.00 -5.28 4.99
N GLU A 101 -13.94 -4.03 5.42
CA GLU A 101 -13.30 -3.58 6.66
C GLU A 101 -14.05 -4.08 7.90
N ALA A 102 -15.38 -4.17 7.87
CA ALA A 102 -16.17 -4.79 8.92
C ALA A 102 -15.88 -6.30 9.02
N ILE A 103 -15.75 -6.99 7.88
CA ILE A 103 -15.36 -8.42 7.84
C ILE A 103 -13.92 -8.59 8.34
N ASN A 104 -12.97 -7.79 7.87
CA ASN A 104 -11.59 -7.85 8.33
C ASN A 104 -11.46 -7.48 9.81
N GLY A 105 -12.20 -6.49 10.30
CA GLY A 105 -12.25 -6.14 11.72
C GLY A 105 -12.80 -7.29 12.57
N ARG A 106 -13.83 -8.00 12.10
CA ARG A 106 -14.33 -9.22 12.75
C ARG A 106 -13.31 -10.37 12.71
N LEU A 107 -12.59 -10.56 11.60
CA LEU A 107 -11.55 -11.58 11.47
C LEU A 107 -10.34 -11.28 12.36
N GLU A 108 -9.91 -10.02 12.47
CA GLU A 108 -8.83 -9.62 13.37
C GLU A 108 -9.26 -9.72 14.85
N HIS A 109 -10.52 -9.43 15.17
CA HIS A 109 -11.05 -9.68 16.52
C HIS A 109 -11.09 -11.18 16.85
N LEU A 110 -11.54 -12.02 15.90
CA LEU A 110 -11.51 -13.48 16.04
C LEU A 110 -10.08 -14.03 16.17
N ARG A 111 -9.11 -13.46 15.45
CA ARG A 111 -7.68 -13.77 15.63
C ARG A 111 -7.18 -13.38 17.02
N GLY A 112 -7.56 -12.20 17.52
CA GLY A 112 -7.23 -11.76 18.87
C GLY A 112 -7.83 -12.63 19.98
N ILE A 113 -9.01 -13.24 19.74
CA ILE A 113 -9.63 -14.21 20.65
C ILE A 113 -8.98 -15.59 20.54
N ALA A 114 -8.61 -16.02 19.32
CA ALA A 114 -7.97 -17.32 19.07
C ALA A 114 -6.50 -17.39 19.51
N LEU A 115 -5.81 -16.25 19.63
CA LEU A 115 -4.42 -16.14 20.11
C LEU A 115 -4.30 -15.90 21.61
N GLY A 116 -5.34 -16.21 22.40
CA GLY A 116 -5.24 -16.19 23.86
C GLY A 116 -4.38 -17.34 24.41
N PHE A 117 -3.06 -17.30 24.22
CA PHE A 117 -2.04 -18.09 24.95
C PHE A 117 -0.70 -17.34 24.98
#